data_AF-A0A1G8GQV3-F1
#
_entry.id   AF-A0A1G8GQV3-F1
#
_cell.length_a   1.000
_cell.length_b   1.000
_cell.length_c   1.000
_cell.angle_alpha   90.00
_cell.angle_beta   90.00
_cell.angle_gamma   90.00
#
_symmetry.space_group_name_H-M   'P 1'
#
loop_
_entity.id
_entity.type
_entity.pdbx_description
1 polymer ?
#
loop_
_entity_poly.entity_id
_entity_poly.type
_entity_poly.pdbx_seq_one_letter_code
_entity_poly.pdbx_strand_id
1 'polypeptide(L)' 'MIFGCLLVYVACSNQLDHEQTTVVQAWDEFPHPQDSIRAKVWWFHGETETPREGITADLETYKRAGVDRWLITIM' A
#
# COMPACT_ATOMS: atom_id res chain seq x y z
N MET A 1 -32.94 31.91 -14.95
CA MET A 1 -33.32 30.67 -14.23
C MET A 1 -32.86 29.39 -14.92
N ILE A 2 -33.03 29.23 -16.24
CA ILE A 2 -32.66 28.00 -16.98
C ILE A 2 -31.15 27.74 -17.00
N PHE A 3 -30.32 28.77 -17.26
CA PHE A 3 -28.86 28.65 -17.28
C PHE A 3 -28.26 28.23 -15.94
N GLY A 4 -28.81 28.71 -14.82
CA GLY A 4 -28.38 28.32 -13.48
C GLY A 4 -28.69 26.86 -13.15
N CYS A 5 -29.86 26.36 -13.56
CA CYS A 5 -30.20 24.95 -13.40
C CYS A 5 -29.31 24.03 -14.23
N LEU A 6 -28.94 24.44 -15.45
CA LEU A 6 -28.05 23.66 -16.32
C LEU A 6 -26.64 23.53 -15.74
N LEU A 7 -26.10 24.63 -15.17
CA LEU A 7 -24.80 24.61 -14.51
C LEU A 7 -24.78 23.73 -13.26
N VAL A 8 -25.84 23.77 -12.45
CA VAL A 8 -25.99 22.89 -11.28
C VAL A 8 -26.10 21.43 -11.69
N TYR A 9 -26.87 21.12 -12.75
CA TYR A 9 -27.02 19.77 -13.27
C TYR A 9 -25.69 19.17 -13.78
N VAL A 10 -24.93 19.94 -14.56
CA VAL A 10 -23.63 19.50 -15.10
C VAL A 10 -22.61 19.31 -13.97
N ALA A 11 -22.54 20.23 -12.99
CA ALA A 11 -21.64 20.10 -11.85
C ALA A 11 -21.96 18.84 -11.01
N CYS A 12 -23.25 18.55 -10.78
CA CYS A 12 -23.68 17.39 -10.01
C CYS A 12 -23.38 16.06 -10.75
N SER A 13 -23.55 16.04 -12.07
CA SER A 13 -23.24 14.87 -12.91
C SER A 13 -21.74 14.55 -12.90
N ASN A 14 -20.89 15.57 -13.08
CA ASN A 14 -19.42 15.40 -13.05
C ASN A 14 -18.91 14.86 -11.71
N GLN A 15 -19.57 15.20 -10.60
CA GLN A 15 -19.19 14.73 -9.27
C GLN A 15 -19.53 13.24 -9.07
N LEU A 16 -20.68 12.79 -9.56
CA LEU A 16 -21.06 11.38 -9.57
C LEU A 16 -20.12 10.54 -10.45
N ASP A 17 -19.78 11.04 -11.64
CA ASP A 17 -18.85 10.35 -12.55
C ASP A 17 -17.43 10.24 -11.96
N HIS A 18 -16.96 11.30 -11.29
CA HIS A 18 -15.67 11.30 -10.59
C HIS A 18 -15.67 10.29 -9.43
N GLU A 19 -16.71 10.29 -8.60
CA GLU A 19 -16.83 9.35 -7.48
C GLU A 19 -16.86 7.89 -7.97
N GLN A 20 -17.65 7.61 -9.01
CA GLN A 20 -17.75 6.26 -9.58
C GLN A 20 -16.42 5.81 -10.20
N THR A 21 -15.69 6.71 -10.86
CA THR A 21 -14.34 6.45 -11.39
C THR A 21 -13.36 6.14 -10.26
N THR A 22 -13.40 6.88 -9.15
CA THR A 22 -12.50 6.64 -8.02
C THR A 22 -12.74 5.31 -7.31
N VAL A 23 -13.99 4.86 -7.20
CA VAL A 23 -14.31 3.55 -6.59
C VAL A 23 -13.84 2.40 -7.48
N VAL A 24 -14.06 2.49 -8.80
CA VAL A 24 -13.58 1.48 -9.75
C VAL A 24 -12.06 1.39 -9.74
N GLN A 25 -11.37 2.54 -9.70
CA GLN A 25 -9.91 2.58 -9.57
C GLN A 25 -9.44 1.95 -8.26
N ALA A 26 -10.08 2.28 -7.13
CA ALA A 26 -9.71 1.71 -5.83
C ALA A 26 -9.87 0.18 -5.82
N TRP A 27 -10.90 -0.37 -6.48
CA TRP A 27 -11.09 -1.81 -6.60
C TRP A 27 -10.03 -2.49 -7.48
N ASP A 28 -9.56 -1.83 -8.53
CA ASP A 28 -8.49 -2.34 -9.41
C ASP A 28 -7.10 -2.29 -8.74
N GLU A 29 -6.86 -1.27 -7.92
CA GLU A 29 -5.61 -1.08 -7.17
C GLU A 29 -5.55 -1.94 -5.89
N PHE A 30 -6.69 -2.24 -5.26
CA PHE A 30 -6.74 -3.04 -4.03
C PHE A 30 -5.97 -4.37 -4.08
N PRO A 31 -6.06 -5.21 -5.14
CA PRO A 31 -5.27 -6.44 -5.24
C PRO A 31 -3.77 -6.18 -5.48
N HIS A 32 -3.37 -4.95 -5.80
CA HIS A 32 -2.00 -4.55 -6.12
C HIS A 32 -1.49 -3.50 -5.12
N PRO A 33 -1.37 -3.84 -3.82
CA PRO A 33 -0.98 -2.89 -2.80
C PRO A 33 0.39 -2.29 -3.10
N GLN A 34 0.47 -0.96 -3.05
CA GLN A 34 1.73 -0.24 -3.19
C GLN A 34 2.68 -0.60 -2.05
N ASP A 35 3.98 -0.53 -2.30
CA ASP A 35 4.96 -0.90 -1.29
C ASP A 35 4.80 -0.06 -0.02
N SER A 36 4.45 1.23 -0.11
CA SER A 36 4.25 2.14 1.03
C SER A 36 3.29 1.62 2.11
N ILE A 37 2.30 0.80 1.74
CA ILE A 37 1.29 0.25 2.66
C ILE A 37 1.65 -1.14 3.18
N ARG A 38 2.73 -1.76 2.69
CA ARG A 38 3.20 -3.06 3.19
C ARG A 38 3.67 -2.96 4.63
N ALA A 39 3.39 -4.02 5.38
CA ALA A 39 3.79 -4.15 6.78
C ALA A 39 5.32 -4.09 6.91
N LYS A 40 5.78 -3.44 7.98
CA LYS A 40 7.20 -3.40 8.37
C LYS A 40 7.38 -4.23 9.63
N VAL A 41 8.52 -4.91 9.74
CA VAL A 41 8.89 -5.70 10.93
C VAL A 41 10.14 -5.16 11.58
N TRP A 42 10.26 -5.37 12.89
CA TRP A 42 11.51 -5.22 13.60
C TRP A 42 12.27 -6.55 13.52
N TRP A 43 13.50 -6.50 13.02
CA TRP A 43 14.38 -7.65 12.92
C TRP A 43 15.51 -7.49 13.94
N PHE A 44 15.48 -8.33 14.97
CA PHE A 44 16.43 -8.30 16.07
C PHE A 44 17.56 -9.29 15.79
N HIS A 45 18.79 -8.80 15.77
CA HIS A 45 19.98 -9.65 15.83
C HIS A 45 20.50 -9.65 17.27
N GLY A 46 20.86 -10.85 17.76
CA GLY A 46 21.51 -10.97 19.07
C GLY A 46 22.95 -10.47 19.05
N GLU A 47 23.58 -10.47 20.21
CA GLU A 47 24.96 -10.00 20.42
C GLU A 47 26.02 -10.77 19.58
N THR A 48 25.71 -12.00 19.18
CA THR A 48 26.57 -12.84 18.35
C THR A 48 26.30 -12.60 16.87
N GLU A 49 27.36 -12.55 16.07
CA GLU A 49 27.28 -12.42 14.62
C GLU A 49 26.32 -13.47 14.02
N THR A 50 25.32 -13.00 13.28
CA THR A 50 24.39 -13.88 12.57
C THR A 50 25.04 -14.36 11.27
N PRO A 51 25.11 -15.67 11.00
CA PRO A 51 25.69 -16.18 9.77
C PRO A 51 24.88 -15.71 8.55
N ARG A 52 25.56 -15.55 7.41
CA ARG A 52 24.96 -15.12 6.15
C ARG A 52 23.80 -16.01 5.71
N GLU A 53 23.90 -17.31 5.97
CA GLU A 53 22.85 -18.29 5.68
C GLU A 53 21.57 -18.00 6.48
N GLY A 54 21.71 -17.62 7.76
CA GLY A 54 20.58 -17.23 8.60
C GLY A 54 19.92 -15.94 8.11
N ILE A 55 20.74 -14.92 7.80
CA ILE A 55 20.27 -13.65 7.20
C ILE A 55 19.47 -13.92 5.92
N THR A 56 19.98 -14.81 5.05
CA THR A 56 19.31 -15.16 3.78
C THR A 56 17.99 -15.88 4.03
N ALA A 57 17.96 -16.82 4.96
CA ALA A 57 16.75 -17.57 5.30
C ALA A 57 15.64 -16.67 5.83
N ASP A 58 15.97 -15.70 6.69
CA ASP A 58 15.03 -14.74 7.24
C ASP A 58 14.47 -13.81 6.16
N LEU A 59 15.34 -13.23 5.32
CA LEU A 59 14.93 -12.35 4.22
C LEU A 59 14.01 -13.05 3.20
N GLU A 60 14.32 -14.30 2.84
CA GLU A 60 13.47 -15.10 1.96
C GLU A 60 12.12 -15.43 2.62
N THR A 61 12.09 -15.63 3.94
CA THR A 61 10.85 -15.85 4.68
C THR A 61 9.98 -14.58 4.70
N TYR A 62 10.57 -13.41 4.97
CA TYR A 62 9.86 -12.13 4.92
C TYR A 62 9.28 -11.85 3.53
N LYS A 63 10.06 -12.10 2.48
CA LYS A 63 9.60 -11.94 1.09
C LYS A 63 8.39 -12.83 0.78
N ARG A 64 8.42 -14.10 1.21
CA ARG A 64 7.27 -15.02 1.05
C ARG A 64 6.04 -14.58 1.84
N ALA A 65 6.23 -13.93 2.98
CA ALA A 65 5.17 -13.36 3.79
C ALA A 65 4.65 -11.99 3.27
N GLY A 66 5.26 -11.45 2.21
CA GLY A 66 4.88 -10.14 1.65
C GLY A 66 5.43 -8.93 2.43
N VAL A 67 6.43 -9.15 3.28
CA VAL A 67 7.16 -8.11 4.02
C VAL A 67 8.41 -7.73 3.22
N ASP A 68 8.47 -6.47 2.80
CA ASP A 68 9.52 -5.92 1.93
C ASP A 68 10.44 -4.93 2.67
N ARG A 69 10.11 -4.57 3.91
CA ARG A 69 10.87 -3.61 4.71
C ARG A 69 10.99 -4.05 6.16
N TRP A 70 12.18 -3.84 6.70
CA TRP A 70 12.56 -4.21 8.05
C TRP A 70 13.37 -3.09 8.71
N LEU A 71 13.20 -2.94 10.01
CA LEU A 71 14.07 -2.14 10.86
C LEU A 71 15.00 -3.09 11.61
N ILE A 72 16.30 -2.91 11.44
CA ILE A 72 17.31 -3.76 12.06
C ILE A 72 17.73 -3.13 13.39
N THR A 73 17.69 -3.93 14.45
CA THR A 73 18.22 -3.55 15.76
C THR A 73 19.13 -4.66 16.27
N ILE A 74 20.23 -4.25 16.90
CA ILE A 74 21.14 -5.13 17.63
C ILE A 74 20.77 -4.99 19.10
N MET A 75 20.41 -6.10 19.75
CA MET A 75 20.14 -6.13 21.19
C MET A 75 21.43 -6.31 21.99
#